data_AF-A0A3M8B2B8-F1
#
_entry.id   AF-A0A3M8B2B8-F1
#
_cell.length_a   1.000
_cell.length_b   1.000
_cell.length_c   1.000
_cell.angle_alpha   90.00
_cell.angle_beta   90.00
_cell.angle_gamma   90.00
#
_symmetry.space_group_name_H-M   'P 1'
#
loop_
_entity.id
_entity.type
_entity.pdbx_description
1 polymer ?
#
loop_
_entity_poly.entity_id
_entity_poly.type
_entity_poly.pdbx_seq_one_letter_code
_entity_poly.pdbx_strand_id
1 'polypeptide(L)'
;MEKITFSEQLLINAICLHVASKKQIQPQDVEVELMWDEDYGFSAEVYANGRKQVFIEINLIEAIRFYLETQMQLNPYSAGIELVLDDEEGIIAHVTYRG
;
A
#
# COMPACT_ATOMS: atom_id res chain seq x y z
N MET A 1 16.91 -2.50 14.93
CA MET A 1 16.20 -2.23 13.67
C MET A 1 14.77 -1.92 14.05
N GLU A 2 14.30 -0.72 13.78
CA GLU A 2 12.88 -0.41 13.95
C GLU A 2 12.11 -1.08 12.81
N LYS A 3 11.02 -1.78 13.17
CA LYS A 3 10.13 -2.49 12.25
C LYS A 3 8.73 -1.94 12.46
N ILE A 4 8.10 -1.49 11.38
CA ILE A 4 6.70 -1.06 11.35
C ILE A 4 5.96 -2.09 10.49
N THR A 5 4.90 -2.67 11.02
CA THR A 5 4.01 -3.55 10.25
C THR A 5 2.85 -2.72 9.73
N PHE A 6 2.66 -2.74 8.42
CA PHE A 6 1.42 -2.31 7.79
C PHE A 6 0.50 -3.53 7.73
N SER A 7 -0.54 -3.53 8.56
CA SER A 7 -1.62 -4.50 8.42
C SER A 7 -2.34 -4.30 7.10
N GLU A 8 -3.15 -5.28 6.70
CA GLU A 8 -3.94 -5.24 5.46
C GLU A 8 -4.76 -3.95 5.33
N GLN A 9 -5.48 -3.57 6.40
CA GLN A 9 -6.27 -2.35 6.41
C GLN A 9 -5.41 -1.08 6.28
N LEU A 10 -4.21 -1.06 6.88
CA LEU A 10 -3.32 0.10 6.77
C LEU A 10 -2.73 0.20 5.36
N LEU A 11 -2.43 -0.94 4.72
CA LEU A 11 -2.02 -1.00 3.32
C LEU A 11 -3.13 -0.50 2.38
N ILE A 12 -4.38 -0.95 2.58
CA ILE A 12 -5.55 -0.43 1.86
C ILE A 12 -5.66 1.09 2.02
N ASN A 13 -5.57 1.59 3.26
CA ASN A 13 -5.67 3.03 3.53
C ASN A 13 -4.54 3.81 2.84
N ALA A 14 -3.33 3.27 2.80
CA ALA A 14 -2.20 3.86 2.09
C ALA A 14 -2.48 3.97 0.58
N ILE A 15 -3.06 2.94 -0.03
CA ILE A 15 -3.45 2.94 -1.45
C ILE A 15 -4.56 3.96 -1.70
N CYS A 16 -5.62 4.00 -0.88
CA CYS A 16 -6.69 4.99 -0.99
C CYS A 16 -6.14 6.42 -0.94
N LEU A 17 -5.29 6.74 0.05
CA LEU A 17 -4.68 8.06 0.19
C LEU A 17 -3.80 8.43 -1.01
N HIS A 18 -2.97 7.50 -1.49
CA HIS A 18 -2.07 7.73 -2.62
C HIS A 18 -2.85 7.97 -3.92
N VAL A 19 -3.89 7.17 -4.20
CA VAL A 19 -4.75 7.31 -5.37
C VAL A 19 -5.55 8.60 -5.31
N ALA A 20 -6.16 8.89 -4.16
CA ALA A 20 -6.95 10.10 -3.96
C ALA A 20 -6.12 11.37 -4.13
N SER A 21 -4.89 11.38 -3.61
CA SER A 21 -3.94 12.47 -3.82
C SER A 21 -3.62 12.69 -5.29
N LYS A 22 -3.28 11.63 -6.04
CA LYS A 22 -2.98 11.72 -7.48
C LYS A 22 -4.17 12.17 -8.32
N LYS A 23 -5.40 11.80 -7.93
CA LYS A 23 -6.63 12.11 -8.65
C LYS A 23 -7.36 13.36 -8.14
N GLN A 24 -6.87 13.99 -7.07
CA GLN A 24 -7.50 15.14 -6.41
C GLN A 24 -8.97 14.87 -6.01
N ILE A 25 -9.22 13.69 -5.44
CA ILE A 25 -10.53 13.26 -4.90
C ILE A 25 -10.40 12.93 -3.41
N GLN A 26 -11.50 12.55 -2.75
CA GLN A 26 -11.41 12.13 -1.35
C GLN A 26 -11.02 10.64 -1.24
N PRO A 27 -10.28 10.23 -0.19
CA PRO A 27 -9.89 8.82 0.00
C PRO A 27 -11.06 7.85 0.06
N GLN A 28 -12.20 8.27 0.62
CA GLN A 28 -13.41 7.45 0.67
C GLN A 28 -14.09 7.25 -0.70
N ASP A 29 -13.68 8.00 -1.72
CA ASP A 29 -14.14 7.81 -3.11
C ASP A 29 -13.25 6.77 -3.85
N VAL A 30 -12.35 6.09 -3.13
CA VAL A 30 -11.47 5.03 -3.63
C VAL A 30 -11.76 3.72 -2.91
N GLU A 31 -12.09 2.69 -3.69
CA GLU A 31 -12.23 1.31 -3.21
C GLU A 31 -11.03 0.49 -3.66
N VAL A 32 -10.54 -0.37 -2.77
CA VAL A 32 -9.34 -1.19 -2.99
C VAL A 32 -9.62 -2.61 -2.53
N GLU A 33 -9.30 -3.57 -3.37
CA GLU A 33 -9.28 -5.00 -3.05
C GLU A 33 -7.87 -5.52 -3.30
N LEU A 34 -7.21 -6.03 -2.26
CA LEU A 34 -5.88 -6.62 -2.40
C LEU A 34 -5.99 -8.04 -2.95
N MET A 35 -5.01 -8.40 -3.76
CA MET A 35 -4.97 -9.67 -4.47
C MET A 35 -3.57 -10.27 -4.35
N TRP A 36 -3.51 -11.59 -4.24
CA TRP A 36 -2.28 -12.34 -4.38
C TRP A 36 -2.55 -13.62 -5.17
N ASP A 37 -1.68 -13.92 -6.12
CA ASP A 37 -1.66 -15.19 -6.82
C ASP A 37 -0.24 -15.56 -7.25
N GLU A 38 -0.07 -16.81 -7.67
CA GLU A 38 1.23 -17.40 -8.01
C GLU A 38 1.81 -16.86 -9.34
N ASP A 39 0.97 -16.33 -10.23
CA ASP A 39 1.36 -15.86 -11.55
C ASP A 39 1.76 -14.37 -11.54
N TYR A 40 1.06 -13.55 -10.76
CA TYR A 40 1.15 -12.09 -10.75
C TYR A 40 1.67 -11.51 -9.42
N GLY A 41 1.72 -12.32 -8.35
CA GLY A 41 2.18 -11.88 -7.03
C GLY A 41 1.22 -10.89 -6.37
N PHE A 42 1.76 -10.00 -5.53
CA PHE A 42 0.96 -8.99 -4.85
C PHE A 42 0.43 -7.93 -5.83
N SER A 43 -0.88 -7.74 -5.82
CA SER A 43 -1.58 -6.76 -6.65
C SER A 43 -2.79 -6.18 -5.91
N ALA A 44 -3.46 -5.21 -6.53
CA ALA A 44 -4.71 -4.68 -6.02
C ALA A 44 -5.63 -4.22 -7.16
N GLU A 45 -6.92 -4.50 -7.05
CA GLU A 45 -7.93 -3.80 -7.85
C GLU A 45 -8.30 -2.48 -7.18
N VAL A 46 -8.24 -1.39 -7.94
CA VAL A 46 -8.52 -0.04 -7.45
C VAL A 46 -9.65 0.56 -8.29
N TYR A 47 -10.74 0.93 -7.62
CA TYR A 47 -11.88 1.62 -8.24
C TYR A 47 -11.93 3.06 -7.76
N ALA A 48 -11.93 4.00 -8.71
CA ALA A 48 -12.06 5.43 -8.43
C ALA A 48 -12.68 6.16 -9.63
N ASN A 49 -13.58 7.11 -9.39
CA ASN A 49 -14.28 7.88 -10.43
C ASN A 49 -14.93 6.98 -11.51
N GLY A 50 -15.54 5.86 -11.09
CA GLY A 50 -16.19 4.90 -12.00
C GLY A 50 -15.22 4.14 -12.92
N ARG A 51 -13.91 4.16 -12.63
CA ARG A 51 -12.89 3.42 -13.39
C ARG A 51 -12.17 2.44 -12.48
N LYS A 52 -12.02 1.22 -12.99
CA LYS A 52 -11.17 0.18 -12.42
C LYS A 52 -9.75 0.30 -12.99
N GLN A 53 -8.75 0.13 -12.13
CA GLN A 53 -7.34 -0.06 -12.50
C GLN A 53 -6.75 -1.20 -11.67
N VAL A 54 -5.87 -2.00 -12.26
CA VAL A 54 -5.06 -2.98 -11.51
C VAL A 54 -3.72 -2.35 -11.17
N PHE A 55 -3.36 -2.42 -9.89
CA PHE A 55 -2.07 -2.07 -9.35
C PHE A 55 -1.24 -3.34 -9.18
N ILE A 56 0.03 -3.26 -9.54
CA ILE A 56 1.01 -4.33 -9.29
C ILE A 56 1.87 -3.97 -8.07
N GLU A 57 2.66 -4.91 -7.55
CA GLU A 57 3.46 -4.78 -6.33
C GLU A 57 4.18 -3.43 -6.16
N ILE A 58 4.81 -2.91 -7.23
CA ILE A 58 5.51 -1.62 -7.16
C ILE A 58 4.58 -0.45 -6.80
N ASN A 59 3.31 -0.48 -7.24
CA ASN A 59 2.33 0.53 -6.89
C ASN A 59 1.91 0.46 -5.42
N LEU A 60 1.88 -0.74 -4.83
CA LEU A 60 1.61 -0.95 -3.41
C LEU A 60 2.77 -0.38 -2.58
N ILE A 61 4.02 -0.65 -3.00
CA ILE A 61 5.23 -0.07 -2.38
C ILE A 61 5.23 1.46 -2.48
N GLU A 62 4.87 2.03 -3.63
CA GLU A 62 4.72 3.49 -3.78
C GLU A 62 3.67 4.07 -2.82
N ALA A 63 2.55 3.39 -2.62
CA ALA A 63 1.51 3.81 -1.69
C ALA A 63 2.01 3.80 -0.24
N ILE A 64 2.74 2.76 0.17
CA ILE A 64 3.38 2.70 1.50
C ILE A 64 4.38 3.86 1.66
N ARG A 65 5.23 4.11 0.66
CA ARG A 65 6.19 5.24 0.68
C ARG A 65 5.48 6.57 0.84
N PHE A 66 4.39 6.79 0.11
CA PHE A 66 3.57 7.99 0.23
C PHE A 66 2.97 8.12 1.64
N TYR A 67 2.51 7.02 2.25
CA TYR A 67 1.99 7.03 3.61
C TYR A 67 3.08 7.37 4.64
N LEU A 68 4.26 6.75 4.53
CA LEU A 68 5.40 7.02 5.41
C LEU A 68 5.79 8.51 5.40
N GLU A 69 5.86 9.11 4.21
CA GLU A 69 6.23 10.52 4.05
C GLU A 69 5.14 11.46 4.58
N THR A 70 3.88 11.22 4.21
CA THR A 70 2.80 12.19 4.44
C THR A 70 2.09 12.04 5.78
N GLN A 71 1.90 10.81 6.26
CA GLN A 71 1.16 10.53 7.50
C GLN A 71 2.11 10.32 8.68
N MET A 72 3.29 9.74 8.45
CA MET A 72 4.23 9.40 9.51
C MET A 72 5.44 10.34 9.60
N GLN A 73 5.64 11.22 8.61
CA GLN A 73 6.79 12.14 8.53
C GLN A 73 8.14 11.41 8.60
N LEU A 74 8.18 10.18 8.08
CA LEU A 74 9.38 9.35 7.99
C LEU A 74 9.97 9.42 6.59
N ASN A 75 11.30 9.28 6.48
CA ASN A 75 11.95 9.19 5.17
C ASN A 75 11.53 7.87 4.48
N PRO A 76 10.83 7.91 3.33
CA PRO A 76 10.43 6.67 2.67
C PRO A 76 11.59 6.00 1.94
N TYR A 77 12.61 6.75 1.52
CA TYR A 77 13.70 6.25 0.65
C TYR A 77 14.76 5.44 1.40
N SER A 78 14.89 5.62 2.71
CA SER A 78 15.74 4.78 3.56
C SER A 78 15.02 3.53 4.08
N ALA A 79 13.72 3.38 3.82
CA ALA A 79 12.93 2.24 4.25
C ALA A 79 13.06 1.06 3.28
N GLY A 80 13.39 -0.11 3.82
CA GLY A 80 13.14 -1.40 3.17
C GLY A 80 11.68 -1.79 3.38
N ILE A 81 10.99 -2.19 2.32
CA ILE A 81 9.57 -2.58 2.33
C ILE A 81 9.46 -3.97 1.71
N GLU A 82 8.84 -4.88 2.44
CA GLU A 82 8.59 -6.27 2.01
C GLU A 82 7.10 -6.57 2.19
N LEU A 83 6.44 -7.00 1.13
CA LEU A 83 5.06 -7.50 1.19
C LEU A 83 5.07 -8.99 1.51
N VAL A 84 4.17 -9.42 2.38
CA VAL A 84 4.09 -10.79 2.88
C VAL A 84 2.63 -11.21 2.87
N LEU A 85 2.36 -12.43 2.42
CA LEU A 85 1.07 -13.08 2.60
C LEU A 85 1.09 -13.78 3.96
N ASP A 86 0.25 -13.31 4.87
CA ASP A 86 0.07 -13.87 6.21
C ASP A 86 -1.22 -14.70 6.25
N ASP A 87 -1.15 -15.87 6.88
CA ASP A 87 -2.26 -16.84 6.91
C ASP A 87 -3.47 -16.34 7.73
N GLU A 88 -3.28 -15.41 8.67
CA GLU A 88 -4.34 -14.87 9.52
C GLU A 88 -4.71 -13.43 9.15
N GLU A 89 -3.72 -12.60 8.83
CA GLU A 89 -3.91 -11.16 8.58
C GLU A 89 -4.10 -10.80 7.09
N GLY A 90 -3.94 -11.76 6.17
CA GLY A 90 -3.98 -11.50 4.74
C GLY A 90 -2.70 -10.83 4.25
N ILE A 91 -2.81 -9.84 3.34
CA ILE A 91 -1.62 -9.20 2.77
C ILE A 91 -1.13 -8.08 3.70
N ILE A 92 0.07 -8.23 4.24
CA ILE A 92 0.72 -7.23 5.11
C ILE A 92 2.03 -6.72 4.50
N ALA A 93 2.58 -5.63 5.04
CA ALA A 93 3.91 -5.17 4.71
C ALA A 93 4.80 -4.95 5.94
N HIS A 94 6.06 -5.29 5.81
CA HIS A 94 7.10 -5.01 6.79
C HIS A 94 8.00 -3.88 6.32
N VAL A 95 7.99 -2.79 7.07
CA VAL A 95 8.83 -1.62 6.83
C VAL A 95 9.99 -1.63 7.83
N THR A 96 11.22 -1.58 7.33
CA THR A 96 12.43 -1.63 8.17
C THR A 96 13.39 -0.51 7.83
N TYR A 97 14.00 0.08 8.86
CA TYR A 97 15.06 1.07 8.71
C TYR A 97 16.41 0.46 9.10
N ARG A 98 17.38 0.54 8.19
CA ARG A 98 18.79 0.22 8.49
C ARG A 98 19.42 1.48 9.08
N GLY A 99 19.86 1.40 10.33
CA GLY A 99 20.63 2.46 10.98
C GLY A 99 22.06 2.54 10.45
#